data_AF-A0A0M2DWC2-F1
#
_entry.id   AF-A0A0M2DWC2-F1
#
_cell.length_a   1.000
_cell.length_b   1.000
_cell.length_c   1.000
_cell.angle_alpha   90.00
_cell.angle_beta   90.00
_cell.angle_gamma   90.00
#
_symmetry.space_group_name_H-M   'P 1'
#
loop_
_entity.id
_entity.type
_entity.pdbx_description
1 polymer ?
#
loop_
_entity_poly.entity_id
_entity_poly.type
_entity_poly.pdbx_seq_one_letter_code
_entity_poly.pdbx_strand_id
1 'polypeptide(L)'
;MILFIWAGYALAGAGVIEPLPLTKLALTAICAVYLARAVAFPLLKPVFPANTQTFWLVSSGICLVIGLSYLVGLVELWGAL
;
A
#
# COMPACT_ATOMS: atom_id res chain seq x y z
N MET A 1 11.92 8.47 1.29
CA MET A 1 11.68 9.27 0.05
C MET A 1 10.54 8.69 -0.78
N ILE A 2 10.57 7.41 -1.14
CA ILE A 2 9.49 6.79 -1.95
C ILE A 2 8.09 6.89 -1.31
N LEU A 3 7.98 6.80 0.01
CA LEU A 3 6.69 6.92 0.72
C LEU A 3 6.04 8.30 0.57
N PHE A 4 6.83 9.36 0.43
CA PHE A 4 6.30 10.70 0.17
C PHE A 4 5.68 10.80 -1.23
N ILE A 5 6.29 10.13 -2.21
CA ILE A 5 5.73 10.05 -3.56
C ILE A 5 4.40 9.30 -3.54
N TRP A 6 4.33 8.18 -2.82
CA TRP A 6 3.09 7.39 -2.68
C TRP A 6 1.99 8.16 -1.95
N ALA A 7 2.36 8.95 -0.92
CA ALA A 7 1.44 9.86 -0.26
C ALA A 7 0.91 10.93 -1.23
N GLY A 8 1.77 11.49 -2.09
CA GLY A 8 1.35 12.41 -3.15
C GLY A 8 0.29 11.79 -4.08
N TYR A 9 0.53 10.56 -4.57
CA TYR A 9 -0.47 9.84 -5.37
C TYR A 9 -1.77 9.56 -4.61
N ALA A 10 -1.70 9.26 -3.31
CA ALA A 10 -2.89 9.09 -2.47
C ALA A 10 -3.68 10.40 -2.32
N LEU A 11 -3.00 11.54 -2.13
CA LEU A 11 -3.65 12.85 -2.09
C LEU A 11 -4.30 13.20 -3.43
N ALA A 12 -3.64 12.87 -4.55
CA ALA A 12 -4.21 13.08 -5.89
C ALA A 12 -5.44 12.20 -6.13
N GLY A 13 -5.38 10.93 -5.71
CA GLY A 13 -6.53 10.01 -5.78
C GLY A 13 -7.69 10.41 -4.89
N ALA A 14 -7.42 11.06 -3.76
CA ALA A 14 -8.43 11.61 -2.86
C ALA A 14 -8.98 12.98 -3.31
N GLY A 15 -8.48 13.55 -4.42
CA GLY A 15 -8.92 14.85 -4.92
C GLY A 15 -8.43 16.05 -4.09
N VAL A 16 -7.45 15.86 -3.20
CA VAL A 16 -6.88 16.94 -2.37
C VAL A 16 -5.93 17.82 -3.18
N ILE A 17 -5.25 17.24 -4.17
CA ILE A 17 -4.36 17.92 -5.10
C ILE A 17 -4.77 17.63 -6.54
N GLU A 18 -4.22 18.40 -7.50
CA GLU A 18 -4.46 18.16 -8.92
C GLU A 18 -4.14 16.71 -9.31
N PRO A 19 -4.97 16.09 -10.17
CA PRO A 19 -4.78 14.69 -10.55
C PRO A 19 -3.43 14.52 -11.26
N LEU A 20 -2.60 13.63 -10.73
CA LEU A 20 -1.34 13.27 -11.37
C LEU A 20 -1.58 12.31 -12.53
N PRO A 21 -0.73 12.34 -13.58
CA PRO A 21 -0.80 11.34 -14.63
C PRO A 21 -0.61 9.94 -14.03
N LEU A 22 -1.35 8.96 -14.55
CA LEU A 22 -1.28 7.56 -14.13
C LEU A 22 -1.68 7.30 -12.67
N THR A 23 -2.44 8.20 -12.02
CA THR A 23 -2.88 8.03 -10.62
C THR A 23 -3.54 6.68 -10.38
N LYS A 24 -4.48 6.25 -11.22
CA LYS A 24 -5.13 4.93 -11.12
C LYS A 24 -4.12 3.77 -11.10
N LEU A 25 -3.17 3.78 -12.05
CA LEU A 25 -2.16 2.72 -12.16
C LEU A 25 -1.22 2.74 -10.94
N ALA A 26 -0.79 3.92 -10.51
CA ALA A 26 0.08 4.10 -9.36
C ALA A 26 -0.60 3.61 -8.08
N LEU A 27 -1.84 4.02 -7.82
CA LEU A 27 -2.61 3.58 -6.65
C LEU A 27 -2.83 2.06 -6.66
N THR A 28 -3.15 1.48 -7.83
CA THR A 28 -3.32 0.03 -7.98
C THR A 28 -2.02 -0.71 -7.67
N ALA A 29 -0.89 -0.23 -8.18
CA ALA A 29 0.42 -0.81 -7.90
C ALA A 29 0.81 -0.69 -6.42
N ILE A 30 0.61 0.48 -5.81
CA ILE A 30 0.90 0.71 -4.38
C ILE A 30 0.04 -0.21 -3.50
N CYS A 31 -1.25 -0.31 -3.80
CA CYS A 31 -2.18 -1.22 -3.13
C CYS A 31 -1.68 -2.67 -3.21
N ALA A 32 -1.32 -3.14 -4.40
CA ALA A 32 -0.83 -4.49 -4.62
C ALA A 32 0.46 -4.76 -3.81
N VAL A 33 1.39 -3.80 -3.77
CA VAL A 33 2.64 -3.93 -3.00
C VAL A 33 2.35 -4.05 -1.50
N TYR A 34 1.49 -3.20 -0.94
CA TYR A 34 1.15 -3.27 0.49
C TYR A 34 0.47 -4.58 0.88
N LEU A 35 -0.51 -5.04 0.08
CA LEU A 35 -1.20 -6.30 0.32
C LEU A 35 -0.27 -7.51 0.15
N ALA A 36 0.53 -7.55 -0.92
CA ALA A 36 1.52 -8.60 -1.15
C ALA A 36 2.51 -8.67 0.02
N ARG A 37 3.02 -7.52 0.49
CA ARG A 37 3.92 -7.46 1.63
C ARG A 37 3.26 -7.93 2.91
N ALA A 38 1.98 -7.61 3.13
CA ALA A 38 1.24 -8.03 4.31
C ALA A 38 1.13 -9.56 4.42
N VAL A 39 0.93 -10.26 3.29
CA VAL A 39 0.76 -11.72 3.25
C VAL A 39 2.07 -12.51 3.03
N ALA A 40 3.11 -11.89 2.49
CA ALA A 40 4.38 -12.56 2.18
C ALA A 40 5.25 -12.91 3.39
N PHE A 41 4.86 -12.51 4.62
CA PHE A 41 5.70 -12.71 5.81
C PHE A 41 6.10 -14.18 6.09
N PRO A 42 5.28 -15.21 5.84
CA PRO A 42 5.71 -16.60 6.07
C PRO A 42 6.83 -17.02 5.11
N LEU A 43 6.83 -16.47 3.88
CA LEU A 43 7.84 -16.73 2.85
C LEU A 43 9.14 -15.94 3.11
N LEU A 44 9.04 -14.75 3.71
CA LEU A 44 10.19 -13.88 3.99
C LEU A 44 10.87 -14.20 5.32
N LYS A 45 10.15 -14.78 6.29
CA LYS A 45 10.68 -15.09 7.63
C LYS A 45 11.94 -15.98 7.61
N PRO A 46 12.08 -17.01 6.75
CA PRO A 46 13.31 -17.80 6.64
C PRO A 46 14.51 -17.00 6.11
N VAL A 47 14.27 -15.98 5.28
CA VAL A 47 15.32 -15.14 4.66
C VAL A 47 15.88 -14.12 5.66
N PHE A 48 15.05 -13.67 6.61
CA PHE A 48 15.43 -12.70 7.64
C PHE A 48 15.19 -13.25 9.06
N PRO A 49 15.97 -14.24 9.49
CA PRO A 49 15.75 -14.93 10.77
C PRO A 49 16.02 -14.05 12.01
N ALA A 50 16.74 -12.93 11.85
CA ALA A 50 17.04 -12.00 12.93
C ALA A 50 15.81 -11.20 13.42
N ASN A 51 14.72 -11.17 12.64
CA ASN A 51 13.52 -10.40 12.98
C ASN A 51 12.61 -11.18 13.93
N THR A 52 12.09 -10.49 14.95
CA THR A 52 11.16 -11.09 15.92
C THR A 52 9.79 -11.36 15.32
N GLN A 53 9.06 -12.31 15.90
CA GLN A 53 7.68 -12.60 15.47
C GLN A 53 6.76 -11.38 15.62
N THR A 54 6.94 -10.61 16.69
CA THR A 54 6.20 -9.37 16.91
C THR A 54 6.45 -8.35 15.79
N PHE A 55 7.70 -8.21 15.33
CA PHE A 55 8.02 -7.33 14.20
C PHE A 55 7.25 -7.72 12.94
N TRP A 56 7.20 -9.02 12.61
CA TRP A 56 6.45 -9.51 11.47
C TRP A 56 4.96 -9.21 11.58
N LEU A 57 4.35 -9.53 12.73
CA LEU A 57 2.91 -9.31 12.94
C LEU A 57 2.53 -7.82 12.91
N VAL A 58 3.27 -6.97 13.61
CA VAL A 58 2.99 -5.53 13.67
C VAL A 58 3.15 -4.90 12.29
N SER A 59 4.27 -5.18 11.61
CA SER A 59 4.56 -4.53 10.34
C SER A 59 3.65 -5.04 9.22
N SER A 60 3.33 -6.35 9.18
CA SER A 60 2.31 -6.90 8.28
C SER A 60 0.92 -6.33 8.56
N GLY A 61 0.55 -6.18 9.83
CA GLY A 61 -0.72 -5.54 10.23
C GLY A 61 -0.83 -4.10 9.70
N ILE A 62 0.23 -3.29 9.86
CA ILE A 62 0.27 -1.92 9.33
C ILE A 62 0.11 -1.91 7.81
N CYS A 63 0.83 -2.78 7.09
CA CYS A 63 0.71 -2.85 5.63
C CYS A 63 -0.64 -3.36 5.16
N LEU A 64 -1.27 -4.27 5.91
CA LEU A 64 -2.62 -4.73 5.61
C LEU A 64 -3.62 -3.58 5.75
N VAL A 65 -3.57 -2.82 6.85
CA VAL A 65 -4.45 -1.66 7.06
C VAL A 65 -4.28 -0.63 5.94
N ILE A 66 -3.03 -0.28 5.60
CA ILE A 66 -2.77 0.67 4.51
C ILE A 66 -3.28 0.12 3.18
N GLY A 67 -2.93 -1.13 2.84
CA GLY A 67 -3.35 -1.77 1.59
C GLY A 67 -4.87 -1.85 1.44
N LEU A 68 -5.59 -2.16 2.52
CA LEU A 68 -7.05 -2.17 2.52
C LEU A 68 -7.65 -0.78 2.32
N SER A 69 -7.10 0.27 2.95
CA SER A 69 -7.56 1.64 2.71
C SER A 69 -7.39 2.05 1.24
N TYR A 70 -6.27 1.69 0.61
CA TYR A 70 -6.06 1.91 -0.82
C TYR A 70 -7.05 1.10 -1.67
N LEU A 71 -7.31 -0.16 -1.30
CA LEU A 71 -8.24 -1.03 -2.02
C LEU A 71 -9.66 -0.47 -1.98
N VAL A 72 -10.14 -0.05 -0.81
CA VAL A 72 -11.45 0.58 -0.64
C VAL A 72 -11.51 1.86 -1.49
N GLY A 73 -10.53 2.75 -1.39
CA GLY A 73 -10.49 3.97 -2.20
C GLY A 73 -10.50 3.69 -3.70
N LEU A 74 -9.75 2.70 -4.16
CA LEU A 74 -9.73 2.28 -5.57
C LEU A 74 -11.07 1.74 -6.04
N VAL A 75 -11.76 0.94 -5.23
CA VAL A 75 -13.07 0.37 -5.58
C VAL A 75 -14.13 1.47 -5.64
N GLU A 76 -14.19 2.33 -4.63
CA GLU A 76 -15.18 3.42 -4.55
C GLU A 76 -14.99 4.47 -5.66
N LEU A 77 -13.74 4.80 -5.99
CA LEU A 77 -13.40 5.85 -6.98
C LEU A 77 -13.01 5.30 -8.35
N TRP A 78 -13.19 4.00 -8.61
CA TRP A 78 -12.68 3.35 -9.84
C TRP A 78 -13.15 4.01 -11.14
N GLY A 79 -14.40 4.50 -11.17
CA GLY A 79 -14.96 5.18 -12.34
C GLY A 79 -14.53 6.64 -12.50
N ALA A 80 -14.05 7.27 -11.42
CA ALA A 80 -13.60 8.66 -11.38
C ALA A 80 -12.08 8.82 -11.55
N LEU A 81 -11.33 7.74 -11.29
CA LEU A 81 -9.88 7.60 -11.46
C LEU A 81 -9.47 7.11 -12.85
#